data_AF-A0AAD9R3A1-F1
#
_entry.id   AF-A0AAD9R3A1-F1
#
_cell.length_a   1.000
_cell.length_b   1.000
_cell.length_c   1.000
_cell.angle_alpha   90.00
_cell.angle_beta   90.00
_cell.angle_gamma   90.00
#
_symmetry.space_group_name_H-M   'P 1'
#
loop_
_entity.id
_entity.type
_entity.pdbx_description
1 polymer ?
#
loop_
_entity_poly.entity_id
_entity_poly.type
_entity_poly.pdbx_seq_one_letter_code
_entity_poly.pdbx_strand_id
1 'polypeptide(L)'
;MCVGFTVLYMRASMTFIAKNLSSTFSLAFFGILGPSLSSENFIMAASAAQTRVKQEVEKSIENLEKDHLRGLQAKSHLCAAKCCDNLAASKEEVQQCMNQCFTPIQQIQEYIGKELTGFQDRLSRCAQQCQDRIQDNVEPNTTQSDLEKYQAELNICVDKCCNTHLELVPKMFVRMKKVLSEVKEPSPR
;
A
#
# COMPACT_ATOMS: atom_id res chain seq x y z
N MET A 1 15.02 -29.00 11.76
CA MET A 1 15.29 -27.54 11.94
C MET A 1 14.85 -26.67 10.74
N CYS A 2 14.44 -27.22 9.59
CA CYS A 2 14.16 -26.41 8.38
C CYS A 2 12.89 -25.52 8.45
N VAL A 3 11.84 -25.91 9.17
CA VAL A 3 10.57 -25.15 9.19
C VAL A 3 10.61 -23.97 10.17
N GLY A 4 11.50 -24.00 11.17
CA GLY A 4 11.51 -23.02 12.28
C GLY A 4 12.00 -21.62 11.88
N PHE A 5 12.93 -21.52 10.93
CA PHE A 5 13.51 -20.24 10.51
C PHE A 5 12.62 -19.51 9.48
N THR A 6 11.99 -20.26 8.58
CA THR A 6 11.07 -19.70 7.57
C THR A 6 9.76 -19.21 8.19
N VAL A 7 9.25 -19.87 9.25
CA VAL A 7 8.05 -19.37 9.96
C VAL A 7 8.34 -18.05 10.67
N LEU A 8 9.57 -17.79 11.12
CA LEU A 8 9.95 -16.48 11.68
C LEU A 8 10.06 -15.41 10.59
N TYR A 9 10.66 -15.74 9.45
CA TYR A 9 10.81 -14.84 8.30
C TYR A 9 9.47 -14.56 7.59
N MET A 10 8.54 -15.52 7.57
CA MET A 10 7.22 -15.35 6.96
C MET A 10 6.14 -14.91 7.92
N ARG A 11 6.26 -15.15 9.24
CA ARG A 11 5.60 -14.26 10.19
C ARG A 11 6.09 -12.85 9.94
N ALA A 12 7.37 -12.60 9.71
CA ALA A 12 7.79 -11.27 9.29
C ALA A 12 7.14 -10.85 7.97
N SER A 13 7.02 -11.66 6.90
CA SER A 13 6.41 -11.23 5.61
C SER A 13 4.88 -11.15 5.55
N MET A 14 4.12 -12.08 6.13
CA MET A 14 2.65 -12.00 6.22
C MET A 14 2.19 -11.03 7.31
N THR A 15 2.97 -10.89 8.39
CA THR A 15 2.78 -9.77 9.32
C THR A 15 3.30 -8.47 8.70
N PHE A 16 4.26 -8.50 7.77
CA PHE A 16 4.65 -7.34 6.97
C PHE A 16 3.51 -6.99 6.03
N ILE A 17 2.75 -7.90 5.42
CA ILE A 17 1.60 -7.50 4.60
C ILE A 17 0.38 -7.16 5.45
N ALA A 18 0.03 -7.93 6.47
CA ALA A 18 -1.14 -7.62 7.31
C ALA A 18 -0.89 -6.43 8.26
N LYS A 19 0.32 -6.29 8.84
CA LYS A 19 0.71 -5.07 9.59
C LYS A 19 1.19 -3.94 8.66
N ASN A 20 1.77 -4.14 7.47
CA ASN A 20 1.96 -3.06 6.46
C ASN A 20 0.79 -2.91 5.48
N LEU A 21 -0.41 -3.33 5.84
CA LEU A 21 -1.62 -2.86 5.15
C LEU A 21 -2.50 -2.07 6.10
N SER A 22 -2.47 -2.39 7.41
CA SER A 22 -3.10 -1.54 8.44
C SER A 22 -2.14 -0.49 9.06
N SER A 23 -0.82 -0.65 8.95
CA SER A 23 0.19 0.23 9.60
C SER A 23 1.10 0.98 8.64
N THR A 24 1.23 0.64 7.34
CA THR A 24 1.95 1.53 6.39
C THR A 24 1.21 2.83 6.14
N PHE A 25 -0.12 2.79 6.18
CA PHE A 25 -0.92 4.02 6.09
C PHE A 25 -0.75 4.90 7.34
N SER A 26 -0.18 4.37 8.42
CA SER A 26 0.05 5.12 9.67
C SER A 26 1.54 5.39 9.95
N LEU A 27 2.48 4.53 9.56
CA LEU A 27 3.90 4.68 9.86
C LEU A 27 4.66 5.45 8.78
N ALA A 28 4.22 5.43 7.51
CA ALA A 28 4.68 6.43 6.55
C ALA A 28 4.14 7.84 6.90
N PHE A 29 3.03 7.90 7.65
CA PHE A 29 2.42 9.14 8.11
C PHE A 29 3.07 9.68 9.40
N PHE A 30 3.56 8.81 10.30
CA PHE A 30 4.20 9.22 11.56
C PHE A 30 5.75 9.24 11.53
N GLY A 31 6.40 8.62 10.54
CA GLY A 31 7.86 8.49 10.49
C GLY A 31 8.63 9.53 9.66
N ILE A 32 7.94 10.36 8.88
CA ILE A 32 8.56 11.40 8.02
C ILE A 32 8.40 12.80 8.63
N LEU A 33 7.44 12.98 9.54
CA LEU A 33 7.34 14.20 10.34
C LEU A 33 8.35 14.08 11.49
N GLY A 34 9.55 14.62 11.23
CA GLY A 34 10.48 15.00 12.29
C GLY A 34 9.82 15.92 13.34
N PRO A 35 10.54 16.26 14.42
CA PRO A 35 9.99 16.92 15.60
C PRO A 35 9.66 18.41 15.41
N SER A 36 9.12 18.82 14.25
CA SER A 36 8.59 20.17 14.00
C SER A 36 7.07 20.23 14.19
N LEU A 37 6.58 19.63 15.28
CA LEU A 37 5.22 19.83 15.79
C LEU A 37 5.29 20.79 16.97
N SER A 38 5.46 22.07 16.64
CA SER A 38 5.14 23.17 17.55
C SER A 38 4.37 24.24 16.79
N SER A 39 3.07 24.31 17.13
CA SER A 39 2.17 25.47 17.07
C SER A 39 1.85 26.11 15.71
N GLU A 40 0.55 25.97 15.38
CA GLU A 40 -0.34 26.92 14.71
C GLU A 40 -0.55 26.83 13.18
N ASN A 41 -1.83 26.57 12.87
CA ASN A 41 -2.57 26.73 11.61
C ASN A 41 -2.60 25.59 10.58
N PHE A 42 -3.84 25.16 10.34
CA PHE A 42 -4.35 24.31 9.25
C PHE A 42 -4.27 22.79 9.45
N ILE A 43 -5.19 22.30 10.29
CA ILE A 43 -5.54 20.88 10.34
C ILE A 43 -6.18 20.51 9.00
N MET A 44 -5.49 19.69 8.19
CA MET A 44 -6.14 18.86 7.18
C MET A 44 -7.16 17.97 7.91
N ALA A 45 -8.42 18.40 7.96
CA ALA A 45 -9.51 17.54 8.38
C ALA A 45 -9.56 16.37 7.40
N ALA A 46 -9.48 15.14 7.92
CA ALA A 46 -9.69 13.94 7.13
C ALA A 46 -11.13 13.98 6.57
N SER A 47 -11.28 14.48 5.34
CA SER A 47 -12.61 14.68 4.77
C SER A 47 -13.30 13.33 4.57
N ALA A 48 -14.63 13.33 4.61
CA ALA A 48 -15.40 12.11 4.33
C ALA A 48 -15.06 11.49 2.95
N ALA A 49 -14.53 12.28 2.01
CA ALA A 49 -14.05 11.76 0.73
C ALA A 49 -12.72 11.01 0.84
N GLN A 50 -11.80 11.42 1.72
CA GLN A 50 -10.57 10.65 1.99
C GLN A 50 -10.88 9.29 2.61
N THR A 51 -11.85 9.23 3.53
CA THR A 51 -12.32 7.96 4.11
C THR A 51 -12.89 7.03 3.04
N ARG A 52 -13.68 7.56 2.10
CA ARG A 52 -14.24 6.77 0.98
C ARG A 52 -13.15 6.20 0.09
N VAL A 53 -12.14 7.00 -0.28
CA VAL A 53 -10.98 6.51 -1.05
C VAL A 53 -10.28 5.38 -0.31
N LYS A 54 -9.97 5.57 0.98
CA LYS A 54 -9.30 4.58 1.80
C LYS A 54 -10.07 3.26 1.84
N GLN A 55 -11.38 3.31 2.12
CA GLN A 55 -12.22 2.12 2.21
C GLN A 55 -12.29 1.35 0.88
N GLU A 56 -12.41 2.05 -0.25
CA GLU A 56 -12.47 1.39 -1.55
C GLU A 56 -11.14 0.74 -1.93
N VAL A 57 -10.02 1.39 -1.62
CA VAL A 57 -8.68 0.82 -1.78
C VAL A 57 -8.52 -0.41 -0.89
N GLU A 58 -8.80 -0.31 0.42
CA GLU A 58 -8.67 -1.42 1.37
C GLU A 58 -9.50 -2.64 0.94
N LYS A 59 -10.77 -2.42 0.58
CA LYS A 59 -11.66 -3.47 0.07
C LYS A 59 -11.11 -4.13 -1.19
N SER A 60 -10.57 -3.33 -2.11
CA SER A 60 -10.00 -3.85 -3.35
C SER A 60 -8.73 -4.65 -3.13
N ILE A 61 -7.88 -4.26 -2.16
CA ILE A 61 -6.69 -5.05 -1.77
C ILE A 61 -7.11 -6.35 -1.10
N GLU A 62 -8.11 -6.33 -0.23
CA GLU A 62 -8.63 -7.54 0.41
C GLU A 62 -9.13 -8.55 -0.64
N ASN A 63 -9.86 -8.07 -1.66
CA ASN A 63 -10.30 -8.93 -2.77
C ASN A 63 -9.11 -9.47 -3.58
N LEU A 64 -8.13 -8.63 -3.91
CA LEU A 64 -6.94 -9.05 -4.63
C LEU A 64 -6.16 -10.13 -3.87
N GLU A 65 -6.01 -9.94 -2.55
CA GLU A 65 -5.32 -10.86 -1.66
C GLU A 65 -6.03 -12.21 -1.59
N LYS A 66 -7.35 -12.21 -1.35
CA LYS A 66 -8.18 -13.42 -1.33
C LYS A 66 -8.13 -14.19 -2.64
N ASP A 67 -8.31 -13.49 -3.75
CA ASP A 67 -8.52 -14.12 -5.06
C ASP A 67 -7.21 -14.64 -5.67
N HIS A 68 -6.09 -13.95 -5.44
CA HIS A 68 -4.84 -14.23 -6.18
C HIS A 68 -3.63 -14.50 -5.28
N LEU A 69 -3.50 -13.82 -4.13
CA LEU A 69 -2.30 -13.94 -3.29
C LEU A 69 -2.32 -15.18 -2.39
N ARG A 70 -3.44 -15.50 -1.75
CA ARG A 70 -3.53 -16.65 -0.83
C ARG A 70 -3.18 -17.97 -1.50
N GLY A 71 -3.74 -18.21 -2.69
CA GLY A 71 -3.47 -19.41 -3.46
C GLY A 71 -2.00 -19.50 -3.86
N LEU A 72 -1.40 -18.39 -4.28
CA LEU A 72 0.02 -18.34 -4.63
C LEU A 72 0.92 -18.57 -3.40
N GLN A 73 0.59 -17.97 -2.25
CA GLN A 73 1.30 -18.20 -0.98
C GLN A 73 1.29 -19.68 -0.61
N ALA A 74 0.12 -20.32 -0.66
CA ALA A 74 0.00 -21.75 -0.38
C ALA A 74 0.90 -22.58 -1.29
N LYS A 75 0.92 -22.29 -2.59
CA LYS A 75 1.80 -22.97 -3.56
C LYS A 75 3.28 -22.72 -3.28
N SER A 76 3.67 -21.50 -2.91
CA SER A 76 5.07 -21.17 -2.54
C SER A 76 5.53 -21.96 -1.32
N HIS A 77 4.67 -22.11 -0.31
CA HIS A 77 4.97 -22.93 0.87
C HIS A 77 5.10 -24.41 0.53
N LEU A 78 4.20 -24.96 -0.28
CA LEU A 78 4.26 -26.35 -0.72
C LEU A 78 5.51 -26.62 -1.57
N CYS A 79 5.92 -25.66 -2.40
CA CYS A 79 7.18 -25.70 -3.14
C CYS A 79 8.38 -25.78 -2.18
N ALA A 80 8.45 -24.90 -1.19
CA ALA A 80 9.55 -24.88 -0.22
C ALA A 80 9.60 -26.17 0.63
N ALA A 81 8.44 -26.74 0.96
CA ALA A 81 8.36 -28.03 1.64
C ALA A 81 8.99 -29.15 0.78
N LYS A 82 8.65 -29.23 -0.50
CA LYS A 82 9.25 -30.20 -1.44
C LYS A 82 10.76 -30.03 -1.60
N CYS A 83 11.28 -28.81 -1.54
CA CYS A 83 12.73 -28.58 -1.53
C CYS A 83 13.40 -29.26 -0.34
N CYS A 84 12.74 -29.28 0.83
CA CYS A 84 13.27 -29.91 2.04
C CYS A 84 13.21 -31.45 2.01
N ASP A 85 12.36 -32.04 1.16
CA ASP A 85 12.25 -33.49 0.99
C ASP A 85 13.45 -34.09 0.23
N ASN A 86 14.23 -33.25 -0.47
CA ASN A 86 15.43 -33.68 -1.17
C ASN A 86 16.61 -33.85 -0.19
N LEU A 87 16.70 -35.05 0.40
CA LEU A 87 17.78 -35.40 1.34
C LEU A 87 19.16 -35.59 0.68
N ALA A 88 19.22 -35.69 -0.65
CA ALA A 88 20.46 -35.83 -1.40
C ALA A 88 21.12 -34.48 -1.71
N ALA A 89 20.34 -33.39 -1.71
CA ALA A 89 20.84 -32.05 -1.94
C ALA A 89 21.63 -31.53 -0.74
N SER A 90 22.65 -30.73 -1.02
CA SER A 90 23.35 -29.95 -0.01
C SER A 90 22.42 -28.92 0.64
N LYS A 91 22.84 -28.43 1.81
CA LYS A 91 22.11 -27.39 2.53
C LYS A 91 21.92 -26.14 1.65
N GLU A 92 22.96 -25.73 0.92
CA GLU A 92 22.97 -24.56 0.07
C GLU A 92 21.98 -24.70 -1.10
N GLU A 93 21.91 -25.87 -1.73
CA GLU A 93 20.95 -26.17 -2.80
C GLU A 93 19.50 -26.13 -2.29
N VAL A 94 19.23 -26.70 -1.11
CA VAL A 94 17.90 -26.66 -0.49
C VAL A 94 17.48 -25.21 -0.18
N GLN A 95 18.39 -24.38 0.33
CA GLN A 95 18.12 -22.96 0.58
C GLN A 95 17.82 -22.19 -0.72
N GLN A 96 18.60 -22.43 -1.78
CA GLN A 96 18.38 -21.79 -3.07
C GLN A 96 17.02 -22.17 -3.66
N CYS A 97 16.65 -23.46 -3.62
CA CYS A 97 15.33 -23.95 -4.05
C CYS A 97 14.21 -23.26 -3.26
N MET A 98 14.32 -23.18 -1.94
CA MET A 98 13.32 -22.49 -1.10
C MET A 98 13.18 -21.01 -1.47
N ASN A 99 14.28 -20.30 -1.70
CA ASN A 99 14.25 -18.89 -2.06
C ASN A 99 13.52 -18.66 -3.40
N GLN A 100 13.75 -19.53 -4.38
CA GLN A 100 13.08 -19.47 -5.69
C GLN A 100 11.57 -19.67 -5.59
N CYS A 101 11.09 -20.47 -4.63
CA CYS A 101 9.66 -20.66 -4.39
C CYS A 101 8.93 -19.36 -3.99
N PHE A 102 9.65 -18.38 -3.42
CA PHE A 102 9.07 -17.10 -2.98
C PHE A 102 9.34 -15.94 -3.94
N THR A 103 10.18 -16.11 -4.97
CA THR A 103 10.43 -15.06 -5.95
C THR A 103 9.16 -14.57 -6.66
N PRO A 104 8.23 -15.43 -7.14
CA PRO A 104 7.04 -14.97 -7.86
C PRO A 104 6.14 -14.08 -6.99
N ILE A 105 5.97 -14.45 -5.71
CA ILE A 105 5.12 -13.67 -4.82
C ILE A 105 5.77 -12.36 -4.39
N GLN A 106 7.09 -12.32 -4.19
CA GLN A 106 7.83 -11.09 -3.89
C GLN A 106 7.69 -10.08 -5.03
N GLN A 107 7.83 -10.52 -6.29
CA GLN A 107 7.66 -9.67 -7.47
C GLN A 107 6.25 -9.06 -7.55
N ILE A 108 5.22 -9.86 -7.29
CA ILE A 108 3.84 -9.37 -7.25
C ILE A 108 3.65 -8.35 -6.14
N GLN A 109 4.13 -8.64 -4.94
CA GLN A 109 3.97 -7.75 -3.78
C GLN A 109 4.66 -6.41 -4.02
N GLU A 110 5.84 -6.40 -4.63
CA GLU A 110 6.54 -5.19 -5.03
C GLU A 110 5.73 -4.40 -6.08
N TYR A 111 5.17 -5.08 -7.09
CA TYR A 111 4.35 -4.44 -8.12
C TYR A 111 3.08 -3.79 -7.53
N ILE A 112 2.36 -4.51 -6.67
CA ILE A 112 1.19 -3.98 -5.97
C ILE A 112 1.58 -2.76 -5.14
N GLY A 113 2.70 -2.84 -4.41
CA GLY A 113 3.23 -1.72 -3.64
C GLY A 113 3.50 -0.48 -4.50
N LYS A 114 4.16 -0.65 -5.65
CA LYS A 114 4.44 0.44 -6.60
C LYS A 114 3.16 1.12 -7.11
N GLU A 115 2.15 0.35 -7.51
CA GLU A 115 0.88 0.92 -7.98
C GLU A 115 0.15 1.68 -6.87
N LEU A 116 0.13 1.15 -5.63
CA LEU A 116 -0.51 1.79 -4.48
C LEU A 116 0.22 3.07 -4.06
N THR A 117 1.55 3.08 -4.06
CA THR A 117 2.35 4.29 -3.79
C THR A 117 2.09 5.33 -4.87
N GLY A 118 2.12 4.94 -6.15
CA GLY A 118 1.84 5.86 -7.25
C GLY A 118 0.43 6.47 -7.18
N PHE A 119 -0.57 5.71 -6.71
CA PHE A 119 -1.91 6.23 -6.46
C PHE A 119 -1.93 7.24 -5.30
N GLN A 120 -1.32 6.90 -4.16
CA GLN A 120 -1.23 7.78 -2.99
C GLN A 120 -0.50 9.08 -3.31
N ASP A 121 0.61 9.02 -4.04
CA ASP A 121 1.39 10.19 -4.43
C ASP A 121 0.58 11.16 -5.30
N ARG A 122 -0.23 10.62 -6.22
CA ARG A 122 -1.11 11.45 -7.06
C ARG A 122 -2.21 12.13 -6.24
N LEU A 123 -2.82 11.39 -5.31
CA LEU A 123 -3.83 11.93 -4.43
C LEU A 123 -3.25 13.01 -3.49
N SER A 124 -2.09 12.75 -2.91
CA SER A 124 -1.37 13.67 -2.03
C SER A 124 -1.01 14.96 -2.77
N ARG A 125 -0.44 14.87 -3.97
CA ARG A 125 -0.16 16.05 -4.81
C ARG A 125 -1.43 16.84 -5.16
N CYS A 126 -2.55 16.16 -5.40
CA CYS A 126 -3.82 16.84 -5.66
C CYS A 126 -4.29 17.64 -4.44
N ALA A 127 -4.22 17.05 -3.24
CA ALA A 127 -4.57 17.74 -2.00
C ALA A 127 -3.62 18.90 -1.70
N GLN A 128 -2.31 18.75 -1.94
CA GLN A 128 -1.33 19.83 -1.82
C GLN A 128 -1.65 20.98 -2.76
N GLN A 129 -2.00 20.73 -4.03
CA GLN A 129 -2.42 21.78 -4.95
C GLN A 129 -3.67 22.52 -4.48
N CYS A 130 -4.60 21.84 -3.80
CA CYS A 130 -5.74 22.51 -3.17
C CYS A 130 -5.28 23.44 -2.05
N GLN A 131 -4.35 22.99 -1.21
CA GLN A 131 -3.80 23.78 -0.12
C GLN A 131 -3.04 25.00 -0.65
N ASP A 132 -2.15 24.83 -1.62
CA ASP A 132 -1.35 25.91 -2.22
C ASP A 132 -2.25 27.02 -2.77
N ARG A 133 -3.33 26.65 -3.49
CA ARG A 133 -4.32 27.61 -4.00
C ARG A 133 -4.99 28.43 -2.90
N ILE A 134 -5.25 27.81 -1.74
CA ILE A 134 -5.83 28.55 -0.61
C ILE A 134 -4.78 29.48 -0.01
N GLN A 135 -3.55 29.00 0.16
CA GLN A 135 -2.44 29.79 0.71
C GLN A 135 -2.12 31.01 -0.16
N ASP A 136 -2.21 30.90 -1.49
CA ASP A 136 -2.00 32.01 -2.42
C ASP A 136 -3.00 33.17 -2.22
N ASN A 137 -4.16 32.92 -1.60
CA ASN A 137 -5.19 33.92 -1.32
C ASN A 137 -5.13 34.48 0.11
N VAL A 138 -4.23 33.99 0.97
CA VAL A 138 -4.11 34.46 2.35
C VAL A 138 -3.23 35.71 2.40
N GLU A 139 -3.86 36.85 2.70
CA GLU A 139 -3.19 38.13 2.90
C GLU A 139 -3.02 38.48 4.40
N PRO A 140 -2.12 39.41 4.79
CA PRO A 140 -1.93 39.80 6.19
C PRO A 140 -3.19 40.32 6.90
N ASN A 141 -4.18 40.81 6.14
CA ASN A 141 -5.43 41.36 6.65
C ASN A 141 -6.61 40.38 6.56
N THR A 142 -6.35 39.09 6.27
CA THR A 142 -7.39 38.06 6.15
C THR A 142 -8.23 37.99 7.42
N THR A 143 -9.55 38.11 7.29
CA THR A 143 -10.47 38.08 8.44
C THR A 143 -10.83 36.65 8.83
N GLN A 144 -11.38 36.47 10.03
CA GLN A 144 -11.91 35.17 10.47
C GLN A 144 -12.99 34.62 9.51
N SER A 145 -13.82 35.49 8.93
CA SER A 145 -14.84 35.08 7.96
C SER A 145 -14.22 34.57 6.65
N ASP A 146 -13.06 35.10 6.25
CA ASP A 146 -12.36 34.65 5.04
C ASP A 146 -11.67 33.31 5.28
N LEU A 147 -11.13 33.08 6.48
CA LEU A 147 -10.60 31.77 6.86
C LEU A 147 -11.66 30.65 6.79
N GLU A 148 -12.89 30.93 7.20
CA GLU A 148 -14.01 29.97 7.10
C GLU A 148 -14.36 29.67 5.63
N LYS A 149 -14.35 30.68 4.75
CA LYS A 149 -14.55 30.48 3.30
C LYS A 149 -13.41 29.65 2.71
N TYR A 150 -12.17 29.97 3.02
CA TYR A 150 -10.98 29.24 2.57
C TYR A 150 -10.98 27.78 3.03
N GLN A 151 -11.43 27.51 4.25
CA GLN A 151 -11.62 26.15 4.73
C GLN A 151 -12.70 25.40 3.93
N ALA A 152 -13.82 26.07 3.62
CA ALA A 152 -14.88 25.47 2.81
C ALA A 152 -14.40 25.19 1.37
N GLU A 153 -13.67 26.13 0.77
CA GLU A 153 -13.08 25.96 -0.57
C GLU A 153 -12.05 24.83 -0.62
N LEU A 154 -11.19 24.72 0.40
CA LEU A 154 -10.27 23.59 0.55
C LEU A 154 -11.05 22.27 0.56
N ASN A 155 -12.08 22.16 1.41
CA ASN A 155 -12.87 20.93 1.54
C ASN A 155 -13.51 20.54 0.21
N ILE A 156 -14.07 21.50 -0.53
CA ILE A 156 -14.65 21.27 -1.86
C ILE A 156 -13.58 20.80 -2.85
N CYS A 157 -12.38 21.40 -2.83
CA CYS A 157 -11.28 21.01 -3.70
C CYS A 157 -10.77 19.59 -3.39
N VAL A 158 -10.55 19.28 -2.11
CA VAL A 158 -10.10 17.95 -1.65
C VAL A 158 -11.14 16.88 -1.97
N ASP A 159 -12.43 17.17 -1.81
CA ASP A 159 -13.50 16.24 -2.18
C ASP A 159 -13.51 15.96 -3.69
N LYS A 160 -13.30 16.99 -4.53
CA LYS A 160 -13.12 16.80 -5.99
C LYS A 160 -11.89 15.95 -6.32
N CYS A 161 -10.77 16.18 -5.63
CA CYS A 161 -9.56 15.35 -5.76
C CYS A 161 -9.86 13.89 -5.45
N CYS A 162 -10.52 13.62 -4.32
CA CYS A 162 -10.87 12.27 -3.89
C CYS A 162 -11.83 11.59 -4.88
N ASN A 163 -12.89 12.27 -5.32
CA ASN A 163 -13.85 11.73 -6.29
C ASN A 163 -13.17 11.38 -7.62
N THR A 164 -12.31 12.26 -8.13
CA THR A 164 -11.56 12.00 -9.37
C THR A 164 -10.63 10.79 -9.23
N HIS A 165 -10.00 10.61 -8.06
CA HIS A 165 -9.10 9.49 -7.82
C HIS A 165 -9.85 8.19 -7.51
N LEU A 166 -11.03 8.23 -6.89
CA LEU A 166 -11.90 7.07 -6.69
C LEU A 166 -12.18 6.33 -8.00
N GLU A 167 -12.43 7.07 -9.09
CA GLU A 167 -12.67 6.48 -10.42
C GLU A 167 -11.44 5.76 -11.00
N LEU A 168 -10.24 6.02 -10.48
CA LEU A 168 -9.00 5.39 -10.91
C LEU A 168 -8.72 4.08 -10.15
N VAL A 169 -9.31 3.91 -8.96
CA VAL A 169 -9.09 2.74 -8.12
C VAL A 169 -9.41 1.44 -8.88
N PRO A 170 -10.59 1.26 -9.49
CA PRO A 170 -10.88 0.02 -10.22
C PRO A 170 -9.91 -0.24 -11.37
N LYS A 171 -9.50 0.80 -12.09
CA LYS A 171 -8.56 0.69 -13.22
C LYS A 171 -7.18 0.21 -12.77
N MET A 172 -6.70 0.69 -11.63
CA MET A 172 -5.46 0.23 -11.00
C MET A 172 -5.54 -1.26 -10.66
N PHE A 173 -6.62 -1.70 -10.00
CA PHE A 173 -6.77 -3.10 -9.63
C PHE A 173 -6.97 -4.04 -10.82
N VAL A 174 -7.58 -3.58 -11.92
CA VAL A 174 -7.63 -4.35 -13.18
C VAL A 174 -6.23 -4.60 -13.73
N ARG A 175 -5.35 -3.59 -13.74
CA ARG A 175 -3.94 -3.77 -14.16
C ARG A 175 -3.20 -4.74 -13.25
N MET A 176 -3.37 -4.60 -11.93
CA MET A 176 -2.80 -5.54 -10.96
C MET A 176 -3.23 -6.98 -11.26
N LYS A 177 -4.54 -7.24 -11.35
CA LYS A 177 -5.07 -8.58 -11.64
C LYS A 177 -4.49 -9.19 -12.91
N LYS A 178 -4.33 -8.39 -13.97
CA LYS A 178 -3.71 -8.83 -15.22
C LYS A 178 -2.26 -9.33 -14.99
N VAL A 179 -1.43 -8.52 -14.32
CA VAL A 179 -0.05 -8.91 -13.99
C VAL A 179 -0.02 -10.16 -13.10
N LEU A 180 -0.92 -10.26 -12.13
CA LEU A 180 -1.01 -11.44 -11.25
C LEU A 180 -1.39 -12.72 -12.01
N SER A 181 -2.24 -12.62 -13.04
CA SER A 181 -2.64 -13.78 -13.86
C SER A 181 -1.53 -14.33 -14.76
N GLU A 182 -0.51 -13.51 -15.05
CA GLU A 182 0.63 -13.87 -15.89
C GLU A 182 1.79 -14.48 -15.07
N VAL A 183 1.69 -14.48 -13.73
CA VAL A 183 2.77 -14.96 -12.86
C VAL A 183 2.86 -16.48 -12.87
N LYS A 184 4.07 -16.97 -13.13
CA LYS A 184 4.38 -18.41 -13.12
C LYS A 184 4.24 -18.98 -11.71
N GLU A 185 3.62 -20.17 -11.62
CA GLU A 185 3.48 -20.88 -10.36
C GLU A 185 4.86 -21.29 -9.78
N PRO A 186 5.04 -21.20 -8.45
CA PRO A 186 6.26 -21.64 -7.79
C PRO A 186 6.43 -23.15 -7.92
N SER A 187 7.62 -23.58 -8.33
CA SER A 187 7.94 -24.99 -8.59
C SER A 187 9.34 -25.31 -8.05
N PRO A 188 9.54 -26.49 -7.43
CA PRO A 188 10.82 -26.90 -6.82
C PRO A 188 11.85 -27.43 -7.84
N ARG A 189 11.75 -27.03 -9.11
CA ARG A 189 12.54 -27.61 -10.20
C ARG A 189 13.88 -26.89 -10.33
#